data_AF-A0A2J0KXW7-F1
#
_entry.id   AF-A0A2J0KXW7-F1
#
_cell.length_a   1.000
_cell.length_b   1.000
_cell.length_c   1.000
_cell.angle_alpha   90.00
_cell.angle_beta   90.00
_cell.angle_gamma   90.00
#
_symmetry.space_group_name_H-M   'P 1'
#
loop_
_entity.id
_entity.type
_entity.pdbx_description
1 polymer ?
#
loop_
_entity_poly.entity_id
_entity_poly.type
_entity_poly.pdbx_seq_one_letter_code
_entity_poly.pdbx_strand_id
1 'polypeptide(L)'
;MDDDYFLVNRRRKKKFARLADYFGKIKKTGKIKKINILIFIILALSAKFFFGVFKENDVFAQKTVFLKNFSMEDFLWTTNKVKKTEIGFLNDKKSEEICQKYFSNKVKEDIFQKNYFLSNLVKGYPIEKMIPSISQENQKVVAFLIGIAKKESDWGIYSPRKNGLNCYNYWGYRGGYNLTDSGYSCFDTPEQAVKIVGDRIEELIGKRIDSPQEMVVWKCGSSCTGHNPKDVKKWISDVGIYFYQLI
;
A
#
# COMPACT_ATOMS: atom_id res chain seq x y z
N MET A 1 9.50 -18.35 23.14
CA MET A 1 9.30 -16.89 22.99
C MET A 1 10.66 -16.30 23.20
N ASP A 2 11.44 -16.26 22.13
CA ASP A 2 12.89 -16.52 22.22
C ASP A 2 13.72 -15.23 22.35
N ASP A 3 14.81 -15.36 23.11
CA ASP A 3 15.66 -14.33 23.69
C ASP A 3 16.32 -13.33 22.70
N ASP A 4 16.22 -13.57 21.40
CA ASP A 4 16.88 -12.75 20.37
C ASP A 4 16.22 -11.39 20.11
N TYR A 5 14.93 -11.22 20.43
CA TYR A 5 14.24 -9.94 20.24
C TYR A 5 14.78 -8.82 21.16
N PHE A 6 15.27 -9.18 22.36
CA PHE A 6 15.76 -8.22 23.34
C PHE A 6 17.14 -7.65 22.98
N LEU A 7 18.01 -8.42 22.33
CA LEU A 7 19.39 -8.02 22.04
C LEU A 7 19.49 -6.96 20.93
N VAL A 8 18.61 -7.02 19.93
CA VAL A 8 18.57 -6.04 18.83
C VAL A 8 18.11 -4.67 19.31
N ASN A 9 17.17 -4.61 20.25
CA ASN A 9 16.61 -3.35 20.74
C ASN A 9 17.59 -2.57 21.64
N ARG A 10 18.50 -3.27 22.33
CA ARG A 10 19.55 -2.67 23.18
C ARG A 10 20.64 -1.97 22.34
N ARG A 11 20.97 -2.50 21.16
CA ARG A 11 21.96 -1.89 20.24
C ARG A 11 21.45 -0.61 19.58
N ARG A 12 20.15 -0.51 19.28
CA ARG A 12 19.53 0.71 18.71
C ARG A 12 19.58 1.90 19.67
N LYS A 13 19.28 1.71 20.96
CA LYS A 13 19.31 2.79 21.97
C LYS A 13 20.69 3.46 22.11
N LYS A 14 21.78 2.70 22.02
CA LYS A 14 23.16 3.25 22.11
C LYS A 14 23.55 4.12 20.92
N LYS A 15 23.00 3.85 19.71
CA LYS A 15 23.29 4.62 18.50
C LYS A 15 22.59 5.98 18.50
N PHE A 16 21.36 6.05 19.02
CA PHE A 16 20.61 7.31 19.12
C PHE A 16 21.19 8.29 20.15
N ALA A 17 21.74 7.79 21.26
CA ALA A 17 22.38 8.64 22.27
C ALA A 17 23.59 9.41 21.72
N ARG A 18 24.39 8.80 20.83
CA ARG A 18 25.55 9.46 20.20
C ARG A 18 25.17 10.54 19.18
N LEU A 19 24.02 10.39 18.52
CA LEU A 19 23.51 11.36 17.55
C LEU A 19 22.97 12.63 18.23
N ALA A 20 22.28 12.48 19.36
CA ALA A 20 21.77 13.62 20.13
C ALA A 20 22.90 14.55 20.62
N ASP A 21 24.04 13.98 21.02
CA ASP A 21 25.21 14.73 21.50
C ASP A 21 25.91 15.52 20.38
N TYR A 22 25.89 14.99 19.15
CA TYR A 22 26.42 15.68 17.97
C TYR A 22 25.60 16.93 17.61
N PHE A 23 24.27 16.84 17.66
CA PHE A 23 23.40 17.99 17.39
C PHE A 23 23.39 19.04 18.51
N GLY A 24 23.72 18.65 19.75
CA GLY A 24 23.87 19.58 20.87
C GLY A 24 24.99 20.61 20.68
N LYS A 25 26.05 20.26 19.94
CA LYS A 25 27.21 21.15 19.69
C LYS A 25 26.99 22.21 18.62
N ILE A 26 25.97 22.08 17.76
CA ILE A 26 25.76 23.00 16.62
C ILE A 26 25.05 24.31 17.04
N LYS A 27 24.51 24.41 18.26
CA LYS A 27 23.70 25.55 18.71
C LYS A 27 24.47 26.77 19.27
N LYS A 28 25.79 26.86 19.10
CA LYS A 28 26.57 28.04 19.55
C LYS A 28 27.42 28.62 18.42
N THR A 29 26.86 29.56 17.65
CA THR A 29 27.64 30.63 16.98
C THR A 29 26.69 31.75 16.48
N GLY A 30 26.94 32.98 16.93
CA GLY A 30 26.08 34.15 16.71
C GLY A 30 26.26 34.84 15.36
N LYS A 31 25.64 34.30 14.30
CA LYS A 31 25.45 34.98 13.00
C LYS A 31 23.99 34.92 12.54
N ILE A 32 23.05 35.32 13.39
CA ILE A 32 21.61 35.02 13.21
C ILE A 32 20.83 36.11 12.44
N LYS A 33 21.32 37.34 12.27
CA LYS A 33 20.48 38.41 11.68
C LYS A 33 20.39 38.44 10.14
N LYS A 34 21.44 38.03 9.41
CA LYS A 34 21.44 38.07 7.92
C LYS A 34 20.86 36.80 7.27
N ILE A 35 20.86 35.67 7.99
CA ILE A 35 20.35 34.38 7.48
C ILE A 35 18.83 34.36 7.41
N ASN A 36 18.13 35.03 8.34
CA ASN A 36 16.67 35.04 8.37
C ASN A 36 16.05 35.69 7.13
N ILE A 37 16.66 36.73 6.57
CA ILE A 37 16.14 37.41 5.37
C ILE A 37 16.26 36.50 4.14
N LEU A 38 17.38 35.79 4.00
CA LEU A 38 17.59 34.87 2.87
C LEU A 38 16.62 33.67 2.93
N ILE A 39 16.36 33.15 4.13
CA ILE A 39 15.38 32.07 4.35
C ILE A 39 13.97 32.53 3.98
N PHE A 40 13.57 33.76 4.33
CA PHE A 40 12.26 34.29 3.96
C PHE A 40 12.08 34.44 2.44
N ILE A 41 13.12 34.85 1.71
CA ILE A 41 13.07 34.95 0.24
C ILE A 41 12.94 33.57 -0.40
N ILE A 42 13.68 32.57 0.10
CA ILE A 42 13.61 31.19 -0.39
C ILE A 42 12.21 30.59 -0.12
N LEU A 43 11.63 30.83 1.06
CA LEU A 43 10.28 30.38 1.39
C LEU A 43 9.20 31.07 0.54
N ALA A 44 9.35 32.35 0.20
CA ALA A 44 8.41 33.06 -0.66
C ALA A 44 8.46 32.57 -2.11
N LEU A 45 9.65 32.24 -2.62
CA LEU A 45 9.84 31.68 -3.96
C LEU A 45 9.33 30.23 -4.05
N SER A 46 9.55 29.41 -3.03
CA SER A 46 9.01 28.04 -2.99
C SER A 46 7.50 28.00 -2.85
N ALA A 47 6.90 28.95 -2.11
CA ALA A 47 5.44 29.08 -2.01
C ALA A 47 4.81 29.43 -3.37
N LYS A 48 5.39 30.36 -4.15
CA LYS A 48 4.90 30.67 -5.50
C LYS A 48 4.99 29.49 -6.46
N PHE A 49 6.03 28.67 -6.35
CA PHE A 49 6.18 27.45 -7.14
C PHE A 49 5.16 26.38 -6.72
N PHE A 50 4.93 26.20 -5.41
CA PHE A 50 3.91 25.28 -4.92
C PHE A 50 2.50 25.70 -5.36
N PHE A 51 2.07 26.94 -5.13
CA PHE A 51 0.72 27.38 -5.49
C PHE A 51 0.48 27.54 -7.00
N GLY A 52 1.52 27.73 -7.81
CA GLY A 52 1.40 27.72 -9.27
C GLY A 52 1.14 26.33 -9.86
N VAL A 53 1.67 25.27 -9.22
CA VAL A 53 1.53 23.87 -9.66
C VAL A 53 0.20 23.24 -9.20
N PHE A 54 -0.40 23.72 -8.10
CA PHE A 54 -1.68 23.17 -7.62
C PHE A 54 -2.91 23.50 -8.48
N LYS A 55 -2.82 24.43 -9.44
CA LYS A 55 -3.95 24.76 -10.31
C LYS A 55 -4.27 23.69 -11.36
N GLU A 56 -3.35 22.78 -11.66
CA GLU A 56 -3.58 21.69 -12.64
C GLU A 56 -4.17 20.42 -12.01
N ASN A 57 -4.03 20.23 -10.70
CA ASN A 57 -4.48 19.01 -10.01
C ASN A 57 -6.01 18.97 -9.78
N ASP A 58 -6.67 20.12 -9.71
CA ASP A 58 -8.14 20.17 -9.57
C ASP A 58 -8.87 19.67 -10.82
N VAL A 59 -8.27 19.83 -12.01
CA VAL A 59 -8.81 19.31 -13.28
C VAL A 59 -8.70 17.78 -13.34
N PHE A 60 -7.66 17.20 -12.73
CA PHE A 60 -7.47 15.75 -12.69
C PHE A 60 -8.39 15.06 -11.66
N ALA A 61 -8.66 15.71 -10.53
CA ALA A 61 -9.58 15.20 -9.51
C ALA A 61 -11.04 15.13 -10.02
N GLN A 62 -11.48 16.10 -10.83
CA GLN A 62 -12.80 16.03 -11.48
C GLN A 62 -12.91 14.86 -12.47
N LYS A 63 -11.83 14.56 -13.22
CA LYS A 63 -11.81 13.50 -14.23
C LYS A 63 -11.88 12.09 -13.62
N THR A 64 -11.28 11.88 -12.45
CA THR A 64 -11.31 10.59 -11.75
C THR A 64 -12.64 10.35 -11.02
N VAL A 65 -13.30 11.40 -10.51
CA VAL A 65 -14.66 11.32 -9.96
C VAL A 65 -15.70 11.00 -11.06
N PHE A 66 -15.54 11.58 -12.27
CA PHE A 66 -16.41 11.28 -13.41
C PHE A 66 -16.36 9.80 -13.83
N LEU A 67 -15.19 9.17 -13.78
CA LEU A 67 -15.03 7.76 -14.14
C LEU A 67 -15.47 6.78 -13.04
N LYS A 68 -15.41 7.19 -11.76
CA LYS A 68 -15.86 6.34 -10.63
C LYS A 68 -17.38 6.21 -10.54
N ASN A 69 -18.13 7.13 -11.14
CA ASN A 69 -19.59 7.12 -11.12
C ASN A 69 -20.20 6.54 -12.40
N PHE A 70 -19.42 5.96 -13.31
CA PHE A 70 -19.97 5.29 -14.48
C PHE A 70 -20.20 3.81 -14.14
N SER A 71 -21.39 3.50 -13.64
CA SER A 71 -21.81 2.11 -13.39
C SER A 71 -21.94 1.37 -14.72
N MET A 72 -21.63 0.07 -14.74
CA MET A 72 -21.94 -0.80 -15.88
C MET A 72 -23.46 -0.78 -16.20
N GLU A 73 -24.29 -0.52 -15.19
CA GLU A 73 -25.74 -0.33 -15.35
C GLU A 73 -26.11 0.99 -16.06
N ASP A 74 -25.31 2.06 -15.89
CA ASP A 74 -25.51 3.34 -16.59
C ASP A 74 -25.17 3.22 -18.09
N PHE A 75 -24.19 2.37 -18.43
CA PHE A 75 -23.86 2.01 -19.81
C PHE A 75 -24.97 1.17 -20.46
N LEU A 76 -25.55 0.24 -19.72
CA LEU A 76 -26.68 -0.59 -20.18
C LEU A 76 -28.00 0.22 -20.30
N TRP A 77 -28.19 1.26 -19.49
CA TRP A 77 -29.35 2.15 -19.60
C TRP A 77 -29.26 3.10 -20.80
N THR A 78 -28.08 3.68 -21.03
CA THR A 78 -27.85 4.56 -22.19
C THR A 78 -27.99 3.83 -23.51
N THR A 79 -27.46 2.61 -23.63
CA THR A 79 -27.59 1.78 -24.84
C THR A 79 -29.04 1.35 -25.13
N ASN A 80 -29.86 1.11 -24.10
CA ASN A 80 -31.28 0.79 -24.29
C ASN A 80 -32.14 2.00 -24.63
N LYS A 81 -31.75 3.22 -24.23
CA LYS A 81 -32.47 4.46 -24.57
C LYS A 81 -32.15 4.97 -25.98
N VAL A 82 -30.95 4.68 -26.48
CA VAL A 82 -30.49 5.06 -27.83
C VAL A 82 -31.08 4.15 -28.93
N LYS A 83 -31.61 2.97 -28.59
CA LYS A 83 -32.26 2.05 -29.54
C LYS A 83 -33.50 2.58 -30.26
N LYS A 84 -34.02 3.77 -29.93
CA LYS A 84 -35.30 4.28 -30.48
C LYS A 84 -35.19 5.40 -31.51
N THR A 85 -33.99 5.87 -31.86
CA THR A 85 -33.81 6.91 -32.90
C THR A 85 -32.60 6.62 -33.77
N GLU A 86 -32.89 6.01 -34.93
CA GLU A 86 -32.18 6.10 -36.22
C GLU A 86 -30.67 6.47 -36.19
N ILE A 87 -29.81 5.50 -35.87
CA ILE A 87 -28.50 5.37 -36.52
C ILE A 87 -28.29 3.87 -36.73
N GLY A 88 -28.12 3.45 -37.98
CA GLY A 88 -27.83 2.07 -38.34
C GLY A 88 -26.60 1.57 -37.58
N PHE A 89 -26.82 0.70 -36.59
CA PHE A 89 -25.75 0.08 -35.82
C PHE A 89 -25.02 -0.91 -36.74
N LEU A 90 -23.86 -0.49 -37.21
CA LEU A 90 -22.85 -1.35 -37.83
C LEU A 90 -22.64 -2.57 -36.93
N ASN A 91 -23.04 -3.76 -37.41
CA ASN A 91 -22.69 -5.10 -36.91
C ASN A 91 -22.11 -5.13 -35.47
N ASP A 92 -23.01 -5.30 -34.50
CA ASP A 92 -22.79 -5.33 -33.04
C ASP A 92 -21.49 -6.01 -32.61
N LYS A 93 -21.16 -7.16 -33.22
CA LYS A 93 -20.01 -7.99 -32.87
C LYS A 93 -18.64 -7.31 -33.04
N LYS A 94 -18.48 -6.47 -34.08
CA LYS A 94 -17.20 -5.78 -34.35
C LYS A 94 -16.95 -4.67 -33.32
N SER A 95 -18.01 -4.03 -32.85
CA SER A 95 -17.92 -2.98 -31.84
C SER A 95 -17.56 -3.56 -30.46
N GLU A 96 -18.16 -4.69 -30.09
CA GLU A 96 -17.83 -5.42 -28.85
C GLU A 96 -16.37 -5.90 -28.84
N GLU A 97 -15.87 -6.47 -29.94
CA GLU A 97 -14.48 -6.92 -30.06
C GLU A 97 -13.47 -5.77 -29.87
N ILE A 98 -13.77 -4.58 -30.42
CA ILE A 98 -12.93 -3.39 -30.26
C ILE A 98 -12.93 -2.92 -28.80
N CYS A 99 -14.10 -2.84 -28.16
CA CYS A 99 -14.23 -2.43 -26.76
C CYS A 99 -13.51 -3.40 -25.81
N GLN A 100 -13.68 -4.71 -26.01
CA GLN A 100 -13.01 -5.75 -25.22
C GLN A 100 -11.49 -5.67 -25.38
N LYS A 101 -10.99 -5.48 -26.61
CA LYS A 101 -9.55 -5.32 -26.87
C LYS A 101 -8.99 -4.08 -26.22
N TYR A 102 -9.68 -2.94 -26.31
CA TYR A 102 -9.27 -1.69 -25.66
C TYR A 102 -9.19 -1.85 -24.14
N PHE A 103 -10.24 -2.41 -23.53
CA PHE A 103 -10.30 -2.64 -22.09
C PHE A 103 -9.21 -3.62 -21.64
N SER A 104 -9.01 -4.73 -22.35
CA SER A 104 -7.95 -5.69 -22.06
C SER A 104 -6.56 -5.06 -22.09
N ASN A 105 -6.28 -4.22 -23.10
CA ASN A 105 -5.01 -3.50 -23.20
C ASN A 105 -4.85 -2.48 -22.07
N LYS A 106 -5.92 -1.78 -21.71
CA LYS A 106 -5.90 -0.80 -20.61
C LYS A 106 -5.62 -1.48 -19.27
N VAL A 107 -6.29 -2.61 -18.99
CA VAL A 107 -6.04 -3.42 -17.78
C VAL A 107 -4.60 -3.93 -17.75
N LYS A 108 -4.07 -4.44 -18.87
CA LYS A 108 -2.67 -4.90 -18.96
C LYS A 108 -1.68 -3.77 -18.68
N GLU A 109 -1.92 -2.58 -19.23
CA GLU A 109 -1.09 -1.40 -18.98
C GLU A 109 -1.14 -1.00 -17.50
N ASP A 110 -2.32 -0.95 -16.89
CA ASP A 110 -2.47 -0.57 -15.48
C ASP A 110 -1.80 -1.60 -14.54
N ILE A 111 -1.91 -2.90 -14.84
CA ILE A 111 -1.20 -3.96 -14.11
C ILE A 111 0.32 -3.80 -14.30
N PHE A 112 0.79 -3.53 -15.51
CA PHE A 112 2.21 -3.34 -15.81
C PHE A 112 2.80 -2.16 -15.03
N GLN A 113 2.12 -1.00 -15.05
CA GLN A 113 2.56 0.19 -14.32
C GLN A 113 2.57 -0.04 -12.80
N LYS A 114 1.52 -0.68 -12.26
CA LYS A 114 1.45 -1.04 -10.85
C LYS A 114 2.57 -2.01 -10.47
N ASN A 115 2.82 -3.04 -11.28
CA ASN A 115 3.92 -3.98 -11.08
C ASN A 115 5.29 -3.29 -11.06
N TYR A 116 5.55 -2.41 -12.04
CA TYR A 116 6.79 -1.66 -12.12
C TYR A 116 7.02 -0.77 -10.90
N PHE A 117 6.00 -0.02 -10.49
CA PHE A 117 6.06 0.81 -9.29
C PHE A 117 6.36 -0.02 -8.03
N LEU A 118 5.60 -1.10 -7.82
CA LEU A 118 5.75 -1.96 -6.66
C LEU A 118 7.11 -2.65 -6.62
N SER A 119 7.60 -3.16 -7.74
CA SER A 119 8.92 -3.79 -7.84
C SER A 119 10.03 -2.83 -7.43
N ASN A 120 9.94 -1.56 -7.84
CA ASN A 120 10.90 -0.54 -7.41
C ASN A 120 10.78 -0.20 -5.91
N LEU A 121 9.55 -0.16 -5.38
CA LEU A 121 9.30 0.13 -3.96
C LEU A 121 9.93 -0.91 -3.03
N VAL A 122 9.86 -2.19 -3.40
CA VAL A 122 10.30 -3.32 -2.56
C VAL A 122 11.60 -3.95 -3.03
N LYS A 123 12.33 -3.29 -3.93
CA LYS A 123 13.54 -3.82 -4.56
C LYS A 123 14.55 -4.35 -3.55
N GLY A 124 14.98 -5.59 -3.75
CA GLY A 124 15.96 -6.27 -2.88
C GLY A 124 15.36 -6.91 -1.63
N TYR A 125 14.04 -6.86 -1.44
CA TYR A 125 13.35 -7.56 -0.35
C TYR A 125 12.71 -8.86 -0.86
N PRO A 126 12.52 -9.88 0.00
CA PRO A 126 11.90 -11.14 -0.40
C PRO A 126 10.51 -11.01 -1.04
N ILE A 127 9.71 -10.01 -0.63
CA ILE A 127 8.39 -9.73 -1.24
C ILE A 127 8.43 -9.36 -2.72
N GLU A 128 9.59 -8.97 -3.26
CA GLU A 128 9.74 -8.68 -4.70
C GLU A 128 9.25 -9.84 -5.58
N LYS A 129 9.47 -11.08 -5.14
CA LYS A 129 9.00 -12.30 -5.82
C LYS A 129 7.47 -12.45 -5.88
N MET A 130 6.75 -11.75 -5.01
CA MET A 130 5.28 -11.77 -4.93
C MET A 130 4.64 -10.66 -5.76
N ILE A 131 5.40 -9.67 -6.22
CA ILE A 131 4.85 -8.51 -6.92
C ILE A 131 4.03 -8.87 -8.16
N PRO A 132 4.39 -9.87 -9.00
CA PRO A 132 3.53 -10.29 -10.11
C PRO A 132 2.10 -10.65 -9.69
N SER A 133 1.93 -11.36 -8.58
CA SER A 133 0.62 -11.70 -8.04
C SER A 133 -0.04 -10.52 -7.34
N ILE A 134 0.70 -9.79 -6.49
CA ILE A 134 0.18 -8.62 -5.77
C ILE A 134 -0.35 -7.59 -6.77
N SER A 135 0.34 -7.36 -7.89
CA SER A 135 -0.09 -6.41 -8.91
C SER A 135 -1.38 -6.79 -9.65
N GLN A 136 -1.96 -7.97 -9.42
CA GLN A 136 -3.25 -8.35 -10.00
C GLN A 136 -4.42 -8.01 -9.07
N GLU A 137 -4.14 -7.79 -7.79
CA GLU A 137 -5.15 -7.49 -6.79
C GLU A 137 -5.75 -6.08 -6.93
N ASN A 138 -6.92 -5.87 -6.33
CA ASN A 138 -7.51 -4.53 -6.18
C ASN A 138 -6.54 -3.56 -5.48
N GLN A 139 -6.55 -2.29 -5.88
CA GLN A 139 -5.65 -1.26 -5.33
C GLN A 139 -5.64 -1.20 -3.79
N LYS A 140 -6.79 -1.33 -3.10
CA LYS A 140 -6.84 -1.37 -1.62
C LYS A 140 -6.21 -2.63 -1.04
N VAL A 141 -6.45 -3.78 -1.67
CA VAL A 141 -5.83 -5.05 -1.26
C VAL A 141 -4.32 -4.95 -1.42
N VAL A 142 -3.82 -4.42 -2.55
CA VAL A 142 -2.39 -4.13 -2.77
C VAL A 142 -1.81 -3.24 -1.68
N ALA A 143 -2.49 -2.14 -1.38
CA ALA A 143 -2.05 -1.16 -0.38
C ALA A 143 -1.87 -1.82 1.00
N PHE A 144 -2.82 -2.66 1.43
CA PHE A 144 -2.70 -3.41 2.68
C PHE A 144 -1.66 -4.54 2.61
N LEU A 145 -1.58 -5.29 1.51
CA LEU A 145 -0.57 -6.34 1.34
C LEU A 145 0.84 -5.75 1.52
N ILE A 146 1.14 -4.62 0.89
CA ILE A 146 2.46 -3.98 1.02
C ILE A 146 2.69 -3.39 2.41
N GLY A 147 1.71 -2.66 2.96
CA GLY A 147 1.85 -1.98 4.25
C GLY A 147 1.96 -2.96 5.42
N ILE A 148 1.11 -3.99 5.46
CA ILE A 148 1.14 -5.01 6.50
C ILE A 148 2.44 -5.83 6.37
N ALA A 149 2.86 -6.21 5.16
CA ALA A 149 4.10 -6.96 5.01
C ALA A 149 5.34 -6.18 5.47
N LYS A 150 5.38 -4.87 5.22
CA LYS A 150 6.46 -4.03 5.79
C LYS A 150 6.44 -4.10 7.30
N LYS A 151 5.25 -4.00 7.88
CA LYS A 151 5.09 -3.93 9.33
C LYS A 151 5.44 -5.24 10.04
N GLU A 152 4.99 -6.36 9.50
CA GLU A 152 5.05 -7.66 10.18
C GLU A 152 6.37 -8.39 9.97
N SER A 153 7.02 -8.20 8.82
CA SER A 153 8.23 -8.96 8.47
C SER A 153 9.33 -8.14 7.83
N ASP A 154 9.19 -6.81 7.76
CA ASP A 154 10.06 -5.95 6.96
C ASP A 154 10.16 -6.46 5.51
N TRP A 155 8.99 -6.65 4.88
CA TRP A 155 8.86 -7.19 3.52
C TRP A 155 9.50 -8.57 3.33
N GLY A 156 9.44 -9.40 4.37
CA GLY A 156 9.86 -10.79 4.34
C GLY A 156 11.28 -11.05 4.83
N ILE A 157 12.05 -10.03 5.24
CA ILE A 157 13.37 -10.22 5.89
C ILE A 157 13.23 -11.09 7.14
N TYR A 158 12.20 -10.84 7.94
CA TYR A 158 11.90 -11.55 9.18
C TYR A 158 10.68 -12.48 8.98
N SER A 159 10.77 -13.36 7.98
CA SER A 159 9.70 -14.32 7.66
C SER A 159 9.88 -15.65 8.41
N PRO A 160 8.78 -16.34 8.77
CA PRO A 160 8.85 -17.67 9.33
C PRO A 160 9.48 -18.64 8.33
N ARG A 161 10.15 -19.65 8.87
CA ARG A 161 10.75 -20.74 8.10
C ARG A 161 10.28 -22.08 8.63
N LYS A 162 10.22 -23.08 7.77
CA LYS A 162 9.92 -24.47 8.12
C LYS A 162 10.93 -25.36 7.42
N ASN A 163 11.62 -26.21 8.18
CA ASN A 163 12.71 -27.06 7.66
C ASN A 163 13.77 -26.28 6.86
N GLY A 164 14.10 -25.08 7.31
CA GLY A 164 15.05 -24.18 6.63
C GLY A 164 14.49 -23.42 5.41
N LEU A 165 13.30 -23.78 4.92
CA LEU A 165 12.65 -23.16 3.77
C LEU A 165 11.82 -21.93 4.17
N ASN A 166 11.73 -20.96 3.26
CA ASN A 166 10.90 -19.78 3.44
C ASN A 166 9.41 -20.15 3.28
N CYS A 167 8.58 -19.73 4.24
CA CYS A 167 7.14 -19.99 4.26
C CYS A 167 6.30 -19.00 3.46
N TYR A 168 6.92 -18.00 2.82
CA TYR A 168 6.25 -16.94 2.05
C TYR A 168 5.17 -16.18 2.83
N ASN A 169 5.20 -16.22 4.16
CA ASN A 169 4.24 -15.56 5.03
C ASN A 169 4.83 -14.26 5.57
N TYR A 170 4.57 -13.16 4.87
CA TYR A 170 5.14 -11.85 5.20
C TYR A 170 4.20 -10.98 6.05
N TRP A 171 2.99 -11.47 6.32
CA TRP A 171 1.91 -10.74 6.98
C TRP A 171 1.60 -11.24 8.39
N GLY A 172 2.36 -12.23 8.88
CA GLY A 172 2.08 -12.85 10.18
C GLY A 172 0.77 -13.64 10.19
N TYR A 173 0.34 -14.16 9.03
CA TYR A 173 -0.95 -14.85 8.90
C TYR A 173 -0.97 -16.18 9.66
N ARG A 174 -2.06 -16.44 10.39
CA ARG A 174 -2.25 -17.63 11.25
C ARG A 174 -3.50 -18.43 10.86
N GLY A 175 -3.60 -18.80 9.58
CA GLY A 175 -4.64 -19.73 9.10
C GLY A 175 -4.23 -21.19 9.29
N GLY A 176 -5.16 -22.14 9.09
CA GLY A 176 -4.93 -23.56 9.39
C GLY A 176 -4.00 -24.34 8.44
N TYR A 177 -3.52 -23.73 7.35
CA TYR A 177 -2.69 -24.42 6.37
C TYR A 177 -1.23 -24.57 6.82
N ASN A 178 -0.69 -25.79 6.72
CA ASN A 178 0.73 -26.14 6.90
C ASN A 178 1.45 -25.32 7.99
N LEU A 179 0.96 -25.43 9.22
CA LEU A 179 1.42 -24.61 10.33
C LEU A 179 2.90 -24.83 10.66
N THR A 180 3.59 -23.75 11.01
CA THR A 180 4.86 -23.81 11.76
C THR A 180 4.59 -24.11 13.23
N ASP A 181 5.62 -24.48 14.00
CA ASP A 181 5.49 -24.73 15.45
C ASP A 181 4.98 -23.51 16.22
N SER A 182 5.22 -22.30 15.70
CA SER A 182 4.72 -21.04 16.25
C SER A 182 3.29 -20.69 15.81
N GLY A 183 2.65 -21.55 15.00
CA GLY A 183 1.27 -21.39 14.53
C GLY A 183 1.09 -20.42 13.36
N TYR A 184 2.16 -20.06 12.64
CA TYR A 184 2.03 -19.30 11.39
C TYR A 184 1.78 -20.25 10.22
N SER A 185 0.96 -19.86 9.26
CA SER A 185 0.82 -20.64 8.02
C SER A 185 2.13 -20.64 7.24
N CYS A 186 2.50 -21.79 6.68
CA CYS A 186 3.66 -21.93 5.80
C CYS A 186 3.20 -22.25 4.38
N PHE A 187 3.20 -21.25 3.51
CA PHE A 187 2.78 -21.40 2.12
C PHE A 187 3.90 -21.99 1.28
N ASP A 188 3.52 -22.73 0.25
CA ASP A 188 4.46 -23.42 -0.64
C ASP A 188 4.96 -22.49 -1.75
N THR A 189 4.13 -21.52 -2.17
CA THR A 189 4.49 -20.58 -3.24
C THR A 189 4.12 -19.13 -2.91
N PRO A 190 4.82 -18.14 -3.52
CA PRO A 190 4.43 -16.73 -3.48
C PRO A 190 2.97 -16.49 -3.88
N GLU A 191 2.50 -17.14 -4.95
CA GLU A 191 1.16 -16.96 -5.51
C GLU A 191 0.08 -17.46 -4.53
N GLN A 192 0.32 -18.62 -3.90
CA GLN A 192 -0.58 -19.17 -2.89
C GLN A 192 -0.69 -18.22 -1.69
N ALA A 193 0.45 -17.70 -1.22
CA ALA A 193 0.49 -16.78 -0.10
C ALA A 193 -0.28 -15.50 -0.38
N VAL A 194 -0.04 -14.87 -1.54
CA VAL A 194 -0.74 -13.66 -1.97
C VAL A 194 -2.22 -13.91 -2.10
N LYS A 195 -2.63 -15.02 -2.73
CA LYS A 195 -4.05 -15.35 -2.88
C LYS A 195 -4.74 -15.49 -1.53
N ILE A 196 -4.23 -16.32 -0.62
CA ILE A 196 -4.89 -16.60 0.66
C ILE A 196 -4.96 -15.35 1.53
N VAL A 197 -3.88 -14.58 1.61
CA VAL A 197 -3.83 -13.35 2.41
C VAL A 197 -4.64 -12.23 1.75
N GLY A 198 -4.56 -12.11 0.43
CA GLY A 198 -5.33 -11.16 -0.38
C GLY A 198 -6.83 -11.37 -0.22
N ASP A 199 -7.31 -12.61 -0.41
CA ASP A 199 -8.72 -12.99 -0.23
C ASP A 199 -9.22 -12.60 1.18
N ARG A 200 -8.39 -12.82 2.22
CA ARG A 200 -8.74 -12.44 3.59
C ARG A 200 -8.83 -10.93 3.78
N ILE A 201 -7.90 -10.17 3.20
CA ILE A 201 -7.92 -8.70 3.25
C ILE A 201 -9.14 -8.18 2.49
N GLU A 202 -9.46 -8.76 1.33
CA GLU A 202 -10.63 -8.40 0.54
C GLU A 202 -11.93 -8.64 1.33
N GLU A 203 -12.06 -9.76 2.03
CA GLU A 203 -13.20 -10.05 2.92
C GLU A 203 -13.37 -8.97 4.01
N LEU A 204 -12.26 -8.50 4.59
CA LEU A 204 -12.28 -7.44 5.60
C LEU A 204 -12.72 -6.10 4.98
N ILE A 205 -12.17 -5.75 3.81
CA ILE A 205 -12.60 -4.55 3.07
C ILE A 205 -14.09 -4.61 2.75
N GLY A 206 -14.61 -5.77 2.33
CA GLY A 206 -16.04 -5.99 2.08
C GLY A 206 -16.92 -5.76 3.31
N LYS A 207 -16.35 -5.90 4.51
CA LYS A 207 -17.00 -5.59 5.81
C LYS A 207 -16.81 -4.15 6.26
N ARG A 208 -16.36 -3.26 5.36
CA ARG A 208 -16.02 -1.85 5.64
C ARG A 208 -14.87 -1.68 6.63
N ILE A 209 -13.94 -2.63 6.63
CA ILE A 209 -12.67 -2.54 7.35
C ILE A 209 -11.63 -2.18 6.28
N ASP A 210 -11.62 -0.92 5.87
CA ASP A 210 -10.93 -0.49 4.65
C ASP A 210 -10.01 0.73 4.82
N SER A 211 -9.76 1.12 6.07
CA SER A 211 -8.69 2.04 6.48
C SER A 211 -7.65 1.36 7.37
N PRO A 212 -6.40 1.87 7.48
CA PRO A 212 -5.40 1.37 8.43
C PRO A 212 -5.87 1.34 9.89
N GLN A 213 -6.74 2.28 10.27
CA GLN A 213 -7.33 2.40 11.60
C GLN A 213 -8.26 1.22 11.90
N GLU A 214 -9.09 0.84 10.94
CA GLU A 214 -10.02 -0.30 11.06
C GLU A 214 -9.29 -1.63 10.87
N MET A 215 -8.34 -1.68 9.93
CA MET A 215 -7.53 -2.88 9.62
C MET A 215 -6.64 -3.32 10.79
N VAL A 216 -6.61 -2.57 11.89
CA VAL A 216 -6.02 -2.99 13.16
C VAL A 216 -6.55 -4.33 13.68
N VAL A 217 -7.73 -4.76 13.23
CA VAL A 217 -8.25 -6.12 13.47
C VAL A 217 -7.30 -7.22 12.98
N TRP A 218 -6.45 -6.94 11.98
CA TRP A 218 -5.39 -7.86 11.55
C TRP A 218 -4.40 -8.15 12.69
N LYS A 219 -4.08 -7.11 13.48
CA LYS A 219 -3.15 -7.20 14.61
C LYS A 219 -3.80 -7.78 15.87
N CYS A 220 -5.00 -7.32 16.20
CA CYS A 220 -5.62 -7.56 17.51
C CYS A 220 -6.74 -8.63 17.48
N GLY A 221 -7.18 -9.08 16.30
CA GLY A 221 -8.43 -9.81 16.18
C GLY A 221 -9.63 -8.89 16.48
N SER A 222 -10.59 -9.39 17.27
CA SER A 222 -11.83 -8.67 17.58
C SER A 222 -11.66 -7.54 18.60
N SER A 223 -10.57 -7.52 19.39
CA SER A 223 -10.35 -6.50 20.41
C SER A 223 -8.87 -6.27 20.71
N CYS A 224 -8.47 -5.00 20.87
CA CYS A 224 -7.13 -4.61 21.29
C CYS A 224 -6.96 -4.45 22.82
N THR A 225 -7.92 -4.85 23.66
CA THR A 225 -7.86 -4.60 25.13
C THR A 225 -6.62 -5.16 25.81
N GLY A 226 -6.07 -6.28 25.31
CA GLY A 226 -4.83 -6.88 25.84
C GLY A 226 -3.53 -6.27 25.29
N HIS A 227 -3.62 -5.30 24.39
CA HIS A 227 -2.45 -4.72 23.72
C HIS A 227 -2.09 -3.34 24.30
N ASN A 228 -0.80 -3.02 24.26
CA ASN A 228 -0.34 -1.67 24.59
C ASN A 228 -0.87 -0.67 23.54
N PRO A 229 -1.62 0.38 23.93
CA PRO A 229 -2.18 1.36 23.00
C PRO A 229 -1.12 2.05 22.12
N LYS A 230 0.10 2.24 22.63
CA LYS A 230 1.20 2.84 21.85
C LYS A 230 1.63 1.94 20.69
N ASP A 231 1.68 0.63 20.91
CA ASP A 231 2.08 -0.34 19.89
C ASP A 231 1.00 -0.50 18.82
N VAL A 232 -0.27 -0.42 19.23
CA VAL A 232 -1.42 -0.40 18.31
C VAL A 232 -1.37 0.85 17.42
N LYS A 233 -1.24 2.03 18.03
CA LYS A 233 -1.13 3.30 17.28
C LYS A 233 0.07 3.30 16.33
N LYS A 234 1.20 2.75 16.78
CA LYS A 234 2.38 2.61 15.92
C LYS A 234 2.12 1.67 14.75
N TRP A 235 1.44 0.55 14.97
CA TRP A 235 1.10 -0.38 13.89
C TRP A 235 0.23 0.30 12.82
N ILE A 236 -0.83 1.00 13.23
CA ILE A 236 -1.70 1.76 12.33
C ILE A 236 -0.89 2.77 11.52
N SER A 237 0.01 3.52 12.18
CA SER A 237 0.87 4.50 11.51
C SER A 237 1.82 3.85 10.51
N ASP A 238 2.46 2.74 10.88
CA ASP A 238 3.43 2.05 10.03
C ASP A 238 2.77 1.48 8.78
N VAL A 239 1.60 0.85 8.92
CA VAL A 239 0.80 0.34 7.78
C VAL A 239 0.29 1.51 6.95
N GLY A 240 -0.19 2.58 7.60
CA GLY A 240 -0.75 3.76 6.96
C GLY A 240 0.22 4.46 6.00
N ILE A 241 1.52 4.51 6.31
CA ILE A 241 2.53 5.14 5.42
C ILE A 241 2.45 4.56 4.01
N TYR A 242 2.43 3.24 3.88
CA TYR A 242 2.41 2.58 2.58
C TYR A 242 1.00 2.51 2.00
N PHE A 243 -0.01 2.36 2.85
CA PHE A 243 -1.40 2.35 2.41
C PHE A 243 -1.74 3.65 1.68
N TYR A 244 -1.52 4.81 2.31
CA TYR A 244 -1.83 6.12 1.73
C TYR A 244 -0.88 6.53 0.59
N GLN A 245 0.29 5.90 0.47
CA GLN A 245 1.15 6.10 -0.69
C GLN A 245 0.59 5.40 -1.95
N LEU A 246 -0.21 4.34 -1.78
CA LEU A 246 -0.69 3.46 -2.84
C LEU A 246 -2.16 3.71 -3.23
N ILE A 247 -2.89 4.56 -2.49
CA ILE A 247 -4.29 4.95 -2.74
C ILE A 247 -4.35 6.37 -3.26
#